data_AF-A0A957WGE6-F1
#
_entry.id   AF-A0A957WGE6-F1
#
_cell.length_a   1.000
_cell.length_b   1.000
_cell.length_c   1.000
_cell.angle_alpha   90.00
_cell.angle_beta   90.00
_cell.angle_gamma   90.00
#
_symmetry.space_group_name_H-M   'P 1'
#
loop_
_entity.id
_entity.type
_entity.pdbx_description
1 polymer ?
#
loop_
_entity_poly.entity_id
_entity_poly.type
_entity_poly.pdbx_seq_one_letter_code
_entity_poly.pdbx_strand_id
1 'polypeptide(L)'
;MLPNQISQLIAEAIRKAQKKSDLPPFDIPKVVIERPKDPSHGDYATPVALGLARYARMAPVQIAEKIIKRVKQVDYIDEITIAHPGFINIRLSESWLAQQVETILAESDTFGHVELGDKKVQVEYVSANPTGPLTIGSGRNAILGDTLANVLAAAGYEVQREYYVNDVGTQVDNMGKALYARYAQALGQEVPDPDEYQGYYLVEMGQALAAEVGDQYLQVEEAEALAFMRRYALDGIIASLKEDAALIGVEFDRWFSEQSLYDDGTYGKVFNYLSQRNMIIERDGAIWLKSDDENDKENVIVRSDGRPTYFASDIAYVYNKLTVRGFDWAIYVWGADHHGHVKRLKYATEILGEDPAKVEIILYQLVTITRDGVPVRQSKRTGDFITVREVVEEIGADAFRFMLLTRSADSQMELDLTLATKQSNENPVYYVQYGHARIASIFRKAEEEGATMDGGDVALLTHPSELDLIRQMLRLRETV
;
A
#
# COMPACT_ATOMS: atom_id res chain seq x y z
N MET A 1 -1.72 11.78 20.01
CA MET A 1 -2.05 12.81 19.00
C MET A 1 -2.94 13.90 19.60
N LEU A 2 -2.76 15.15 19.18
CA LEU A 2 -3.46 16.32 19.72
C LEU A 2 -4.99 16.27 19.56
N PRO A 3 -5.57 15.83 18.41
CA PRO A 3 -7.01 15.64 18.29
C PRO A 3 -7.59 14.67 19.35
N ASN A 4 -6.86 13.61 19.71
CA ASN A 4 -7.30 12.66 20.74
C ASN A 4 -7.29 13.30 22.14
N GLN A 5 -6.27 14.10 22.45
CA GLN A 5 -6.21 14.84 23.72
C GLN A 5 -7.36 15.86 23.82
N ILE A 6 -7.63 16.59 22.75
CA ILE A 6 -8.77 17.53 22.67
C ILE A 6 -10.10 16.79 22.81
N SER A 7 -10.28 15.66 22.09
CA SER A 7 -11.47 14.81 22.17
C SER A 7 -11.74 14.37 23.62
N GLN A 8 -10.72 13.89 24.32
CA GLN A 8 -10.79 13.49 25.73
C GLN A 8 -11.14 14.68 26.64
N LEU A 9 -10.52 15.83 26.43
CA LEU A 9 -10.78 17.05 27.19
C LEU A 9 -12.25 17.49 27.09
N ILE A 10 -12.82 17.48 25.88
CA ILE A 10 -14.22 17.81 25.64
C ILE A 10 -15.15 16.74 26.22
N ALA A 11 -14.82 15.44 26.08
CA ALA A 11 -15.60 14.36 26.67
C ALA A 11 -15.65 14.46 28.20
N GLU A 12 -14.54 14.80 28.85
CA GLU A 12 -14.50 15.05 30.28
C GLU A 12 -15.32 16.27 30.70
N ALA A 13 -15.32 17.34 29.89
CA ALA A 13 -16.16 18.51 30.12
C ALA A 13 -17.65 18.16 30.07
N ILE A 14 -18.07 17.31 29.12
CA ILE A 14 -19.44 16.78 29.04
C ILE A 14 -19.77 15.97 30.30
N ARG A 15 -18.89 15.06 30.75
CA ARG A 15 -19.09 14.29 32.00
C ARG A 15 -19.24 15.20 33.22
N LYS A 16 -18.42 16.26 33.31
CA LYS A 16 -18.50 17.25 34.40
C LYS A 16 -19.82 18.01 34.35
N ALA A 17 -20.28 18.41 33.16
CA ALA A 17 -21.57 19.07 32.98
C ALA A 17 -22.75 18.16 33.39
N GLN A 18 -22.70 16.86 33.07
CA GLN A 18 -23.69 15.88 33.55
C GLN A 18 -23.66 15.73 35.08
N LYS A 19 -22.47 15.57 35.69
CA LYS A 19 -22.31 15.45 37.15
C LYS A 19 -22.81 16.66 37.93
N LYS A 20 -22.81 17.85 37.31
CA LYS A 20 -23.31 19.10 37.89
C LYS A 20 -24.76 19.39 37.52
N SER A 21 -25.44 18.47 36.85
CA SER A 21 -26.81 18.62 36.36
C SER A 21 -26.99 19.79 35.40
N ASP A 22 -25.90 20.27 34.77
CA ASP A 22 -25.99 21.26 33.68
C ASP A 22 -26.52 20.61 32.41
N LEU A 23 -26.17 19.34 32.17
CA LEU A 23 -26.68 18.50 31.09
C LEU A 23 -27.37 17.27 31.70
N PRO A 24 -28.43 16.74 31.06
CA PRO A 24 -29.07 15.50 31.51
C PRO A 24 -28.14 14.28 31.29
N PRO A 25 -28.40 13.15 31.97
CA PRO A 25 -27.65 11.92 31.74
C PRO A 25 -27.97 11.34 30.36
N PHE A 26 -26.92 11.00 29.61
CA PHE A 26 -26.94 10.28 28.34
C PHE A 26 -25.58 9.64 28.10
N ASP A 27 -25.53 8.63 27.24
CA ASP A 27 -24.26 8.06 26.78
C ASP A 27 -23.51 9.06 25.93
N ILE A 28 -22.27 9.34 26.30
CA ILE A 28 -21.45 10.33 25.60
C ILE A 28 -20.93 9.69 24.31
N PRO A 29 -21.33 10.19 23.12
CA PRO A 29 -20.81 9.66 21.87
C PRO A 29 -19.32 9.97 21.73
N LYS A 30 -18.64 9.30 20.80
CA LYS A 30 -17.26 9.65 20.44
C LYS A 30 -17.22 11.12 20.00
N VAL A 31 -16.38 11.92 20.67
CA VAL A 31 -16.18 13.32 20.32
C VAL A 31 -15.26 13.39 19.11
N VAL A 32 -15.83 13.75 17.96
CA VAL A 32 -15.06 13.94 16.72
C VAL A 32 -14.42 15.33 16.75
N ILE A 33 -13.11 15.38 16.49
CA ILE A 33 -12.35 16.61 16.33
C ILE A 33 -11.95 16.71 14.85
N GLU A 34 -12.25 17.85 14.24
CA GLU A 34 -12.03 18.11 12.82
C GLU A 34 -11.23 19.41 12.67
N ARG A 35 -10.63 19.63 11.49
CA ARG A 35 -10.04 20.93 11.14
C ARG A 35 -11.06 21.77 10.37
N PRO A 36 -11.34 23.01 10.79
CA PRO A 36 -12.25 23.86 10.05
C PRO A 36 -11.65 24.24 8.69
N LYS A 37 -12.52 24.45 7.68
CA LYS A 37 -12.10 24.92 6.35
C LYS A 37 -11.62 26.37 6.37
N ASP A 38 -12.18 27.18 7.27
CA ASP A 38 -11.84 28.58 7.47
C ASP A 38 -10.93 28.70 8.69
N PRO A 39 -9.66 29.12 8.53
CA PRO A 39 -8.72 29.28 9.64
C PRO A 39 -9.20 30.29 10.72
N SER A 40 -10.11 31.21 10.38
CA SER A 40 -10.68 32.13 11.37
C SER A 40 -11.51 31.41 12.44
N HIS A 41 -11.98 30.19 12.15
CA HIS A 41 -12.68 29.32 13.09
C HIS A 41 -11.75 28.52 14.01
N GLY A 42 -10.45 28.84 14.04
CA GLY A 42 -9.46 28.18 14.89
C GLY A 42 -8.76 27.00 14.20
N ASP A 43 -7.96 26.27 14.98
CA ASP A 43 -7.14 25.16 14.50
C ASP A 43 -7.92 23.84 14.43
N TYR A 44 -8.86 23.67 15.37
CA TYR A 44 -9.75 22.52 15.46
C TYR A 44 -11.19 22.94 15.77
N ALA A 45 -12.14 22.09 15.41
CA ALA A 45 -13.54 22.25 15.71
C ALA A 45 -14.18 20.91 16.08
N THR A 46 -15.27 20.96 16.83
CA THR A 46 -16.12 19.77 17.06
C THR A 46 -17.60 20.08 16.93
N PRO A 47 -18.37 19.25 16.19
CA PRO A 47 -19.82 19.38 16.07
C PRO A 47 -20.58 18.69 17.22
N VAL A 48 -19.89 18.22 18.27
CA VAL A 48 -20.48 17.35 19.30
C VAL A 48 -21.77 17.90 19.91
N ALA A 49 -21.86 19.22 20.12
CA ALA A 49 -23.04 19.83 20.70
C ALA A 49 -24.29 19.72 19.80
N LEU A 50 -24.12 19.69 18.47
CA LEU A 50 -25.22 19.46 17.52
C LEU A 50 -25.75 18.04 17.65
N GLY A 51 -24.85 17.05 17.72
CA GLY A 51 -25.21 15.65 17.91
C GLY A 51 -25.90 15.38 19.25
N LEU A 52 -25.55 16.15 20.29
CA LEU A 52 -26.13 16.05 21.62
C LEU A 52 -27.51 16.70 21.77
N ALA A 53 -27.95 17.52 20.81
CA ALA A 53 -29.20 18.29 20.91
C ALA A 53 -30.44 17.43 21.20
N ARG A 54 -30.54 16.27 20.54
CA ARG A 54 -31.67 15.33 20.73
C ARG A 54 -31.66 14.69 22.11
N TYR A 55 -30.49 14.30 22.61
CA TYR A 55 -30.32 13.65 23.90
C TYR A 55 -30.52 14.62 25.06
N ALA A 56 -29.97 15.83 24.92
CA ALA A 56 -30.07 16.87 25.93
C ALA A 56 -31.43 17.59 25.93
N ARG A 57 -32.20 17.50 24.83
CA ARG A 57 -33.42 18.30 24.56
C ARG A 57 -33.16 19.80 24.73
N MET A 58 -32.02 20.24 24.21
CA MET A 58 -31.50 21.61 24.34
C MET A 58 -30.99 22.11 22.99
N ALA A 59 -30.96 23.44 22.82
CA ALA A 59 -30.35 24.03 21.63
C ALA A 59 -28.82 23.75 21.63
N PRO A 60 -28.19 23.41 20.49
CA PRO A 60 -26.78 23.07 20.45
C PRO A 60 -25.85 24.15 21.02
N VAL A 61 -26.14 25.43 20.77
CA VAL A 61 -25.38 26.55 21.36
C VAL A 61 -25.39 26.51 22.89
N GLN A 62 -26.54 26.25 23.51
CA GLN A 62 -26.65 26.15 24.97
C GLN A 62 -25.88 24.93 25.51
N ILE A 63 -25.82 23.85 24.74
CA ILE A 63 -25.02 22.66 25.09
C ILE A 63 -23.53 23.02 25.02
N ALA A 64 -23.09 23.68 23.95
CA ALA A 64 -21.72 24.13 23.77
C ALA A 64 -21.28 25.07 24.91
N GLU A 65 -22.10 26.05 25.30
CA GLU A 65 -21.83 26.94 26.43
C GLU A 65 -21.61 26.17 27.74
N LYS A 66 -22.44 25.14 28.00
CA LYS A 66 -22.32 24.29 29.19
C LYS A 66 -21.07 23.42 29.17
N ILE A 67 -20.67 22.94 28.00
CA ILE A 67 -19.44 22.17 27.82
C ILE A 67 -18.22 23.06 28.06
N ILE A 68 -18.11 24.20 27.37
CA ILE A 68 -16.94 25.09 27.42
C ILE A 68 -16.68 25.58 28.85
N LYS A 69 -17.72 25.92 29.62
CA LYS A 69 -17.62 26.30 31.05
C LYS A 69 -16.97 25.23 31.94
N ARG A 70 -16.86 23.99 31.47
CA ARG A 70 -16.32 22.83 32.21
C ARG A 70 -15.04 22.28 31.62
N VAL A 71 -14.55 22.84 30.51
CA VAL A 71 -13.27 22.49 29.91
C VAL A 71 -12.16 22.91 30.88
N LYS A 72 -11.20 21.99 31.11
CA LYS A 72 -10.03 22.28 31.94
C LYS A 72 -9.08 23.16 31.12
N GLN A 73 -8.54 24.21 31.74
CA GLN A 73 -7.47 25.00 31.13
C GLN A 73 -6.23 24.13 30.95
N VAL A 74 -5.66 24.20 29.75
CA VAL A 74 -4.45 23.49 29.31
C VAL A 74 -3.57 24.50 28.58
N ASP A 75 -2.27 24.27 28.54
CA ASP A 75 -1.25 25.13 27.95
C ASP A 75 -1.36 25.24 26.42
N TYR A 76 -1.80 24.17 25.75
CA TYR A 76 -1.89 24.11 24.30
C TYR A 76 -3.14 24.78 23.70
N ILE A 77 -4.10 25.25 24.51
CA ILE A 77 -5.31 25.93 24.04
C ILE A 77 -5.30 27.38 24.53
N ASP A 78 -5.39 28.32 23.60
CA ASP A 78 -5.55 29.76 23.91
C ASP A 78 -7.02 30.14 24.04
N GLU A 79 -7.83 29.75 23.05
CA GLU A 79 -9.22 30.18 22.96
C GLU A 79 -10.15 29.03 22.59
N ILE A 80 -11.34 29.01 23.21
CA ILE A 80 -12.45 28.15 22.80
C ILE A 80 -13.68 29.02 22.56
N THR A 81 -14.17 29.04 21.33
CA THR A 81 -15.33 29.86 20.92
C THR A 81 -16.49 28.98 20.45
N ILE A 82 -17.69 29.56 20.42
CA ILE A 82 -18.89 28.92 19.88
C ILE A 82 -19.23 29.58 18.56
N ALA A 83 -19.30 28.79 17.49
CA ALA A 83 -19.83 29.23 16.21
C ALA A 83 -21.24 28.66 16.00
N HIS A 84 -22.16 29.47 15.48
CA HIS A 84 -23.49 28.98 15.09
C HIS A 84 -23.36 27.88 14.01
N PRO A 85 -24.17 26.80 14.08
CA PRO A 85 -25.31 26.59 14.98
C PRO A 85 -24.96 25.89 16.32
N GLY A 86 -23.69 25.76 16.69
CA GLY A 86 -23.23 25.11 17.93
C GLY A 86 -21.88 24.38 17.82
N PHE A 87 -21.05 24.74 16.84
CA PHE A 87 -19.68 24.23 16.76
C PHE A 87 -18.85 24.80 17.91
N ILE A 88 -18.01 23.96 18.49
CA ILE A 88 -17.00 24.39 19.47
C ILE A 88 -15.69 24.50 18.69
N ASN A 89 -15.22 25.72 18.51
CA ASN A 89 -13.98 26.08 17.81
C ASN A 89 -12.86 26.22 18.83
N ILE A 90 -11.65 25.76 18.49
CA ILE A 90 -10.51 25.67 19.39
C ILE A 90 -9.30 26.27 18.69
N ARG A 91 -8.69 27.28 19.30
CA ARG A 91 -7.46 27.91 18.86
C ARG A 91 -6.30 27.49 19.75
N LEU A 92 -5.22 27.05 19.12
CA LEU A 92 -3.99 26.66 19.80
C LEU A 92 -3.24 27.89 20.30
N SER A 93 -2.57 27.72 21.43
CA SER A 93 -1.65 28.73 21.96
C SER A 93 -0.47 28.93 21.03
N GLU A 94 -0.19 30.19 20.65
CA GLU A 94 0.94 30.56 19.81
C GLU A 94 2.27 30.24 20.50
N SER A 95 2.37 30.45 21.82
CA SER A 95 3.56 30.10 22.58
C SER A 95 3.78 28.59 22.66
N TRP A 96 2.70 27.81 22.75
CA TRP A 96 2.77 26.36 22.68
C TRP A 96 3.15 25.85 21.29
N LEU A 97 2.60 26.47 20.23
CA LEU A 97 2.96 26.18 18.84
C LEU A 97 4.45 26.41 18.61
N ALA A 98 4.97 27.57 18.98
CA ALA A 98 6.39 27.88 18.89
C ALA A 98 7.27 26.80 19.55
N GLN A 99 6.88 26.32 20.73
CA GLN A 99 7.57 25.24 21.43
C GLN A 99 7.55 23.89 20.69
N GLN A 100 6.60 23.65 19.78
CA GLN A 100 6.57 22.40 19.01
C GLN A 100 7.74 22.24 18.06
N VAL A 101 8.45 23.33 17.71
CA VAL A 101 9.70 23.23 16.95
C VAL A 101 10.72 22.36 17.69
N GLU A 102 10.85 22.53 19.00
CA GLU A 102 11.75 21.70 19.82
C GLU A 102 11.35 20.22 19.80
N THR A 103 10.04 19.92 19.88
CA THR A 103 9.52 18.56 19.73
C THR A 103 9.86 17.96 18.36
N ILE A 104 9.66 18.73 17.29
CA ILE A 104 9.94 18.30 15.91
C ILE A 104 11.43 18.01 15.75
N LEU A 105 12.31 18.90 16.22
CA LEU A 105 13.75 18.72 16.15
C LEU A 105 14.24 17.53 16.98
N ALA A 106 13.68 17.34 18.19
CA ALA A 106 14.04 16.23 19.05
C ALA A 106 13.64 14.86 18.48
N GLU A 107 12.51 14.78 17.78
CA GLU A 107 12.05 13.55 17.13
C GLU A 107 12.70 13.31 15.75
N SER A 108 13.15 14.36 15.08
CA SER A 108 13.84 14.34 13.77
C SER A 108 13.15 13.39 12.78
N ASP A 109 13.82 12.30 12.41
CA ASP A 109 13.39 11.37 11.36
C ASP A 109 12.18 10.54 11.78
N THR A 110 11.87 10.51 13.08
CA THR A 110 10.68 9.82 13.62
C THR A 110 9.50 10.77 13.79
N PHE A 111 9.65 12.07 13.52
CA PHE A 111 8.55 13.00 13.56
C PHE A 111 7.52 12.63 12.48
N GLY A 112 6.33 12.21 12.92
CA GLY A 112 5.30 11.66 12.03
C GLY A 112 4.93 10.22 12.38
N HIS A 113 5.84 9.48 13.03
CA HIS A 113 5.51 8.15 13.53
C HIS A 113 4.46 8.25 14.65
N VAL A 114 3.53 7.31 14.65
CA VAL A 114 2.44 7.23 15.63
C VAL A 114 2.29 5.80 16.11
N GLU A 115 1.99 5.61 17.39
CA GLU A 115 1.81 4.29 18.00
C GLU A 115 0.33 3.91 17.93
N LEU A 116 -0.18 3.63 16.72
CA LEU A 116 -1.56 3.18 16.51
C LEU A 116 -1.67 1.67 16.31
N GLY A 117 -0.62 1.04 15.80
CA GLY A 117 -0.59 -0.37 15.44
C GLY A 117 -0.26 -1.28 16.63
N ASP A 118 -1.02 -2.36 16.73
CA ASP A 118 -0.80 -3.49 17.64
C ASP A 118 -0.92 -4.84 16.92
N LYS A 119 -0.91 -4.81 15.59
CA LYS A 119 -1.23 -5.94 14.70
C LYS A 119 -0.10 -6.27 13.75
N LYS A 120 -0.04 -7.55 13.37
CA LYS A 120 0.78 -8.05 12.27
C LYS A 120 0.04 -7.90 10.96
N VAL A 121 0.60 -7.11 10.05
CA VAL A 121 -0.01 -6.79 8.76
C VAL A 121 0.86 -7.33 7.64
N GLN A 122 0.25 -8.08 6.74
CA GLN A 122 0.88 -8.48 5.48
C GLN A 122 0.33 -7.59 4.37
N VAL A 123 1.21 -7.02 3.55
CA VAL A 123 0.85 -6.21 2.38
C VAL A 123 1.41 -6.91 1.14
N GLU A 124 0.51 -7.44 0.33
CA GLU A 124 0.83 -8.03 -0.97
C GLU A 124 0.63 -7.03 -2.09
N TYR A 125 1.63 -6.93 -2.96
CA TYR A 125 1.56 -6.07 -4.12
C TYR A 125 2.50 -6.56 -5.24
N VAL A 126 2.30 -6.01 -6.43
CA VAL A 126 2.81 -6.48 -7.73
C VAL A 126 2.25 -7.84 -8.13
N SER A 127 2.67 -8.92 -7.45
CA SER A 127 2.27 -10.32 -7.68
C SER A 127 2.06 -10.68 -9.16
N ALA A 128 2.89 -10.13 -10.04
CA ALA A 128 2.77 -10.36 -11.47
C ALA A 128 3.26 -11.78 -11.77
N ASN A 129 2.61 -12.46 -12.72
CA ASN A 129 3.12 -13.73 -13.22
C ASN A 129 4.58 -13.54 -13.66
N PRO A 130 5.48 -14.49 -13.38
CA PRO A 130 6.91 -14.36 -13.69
C PRO A 130 7.13 -14.55 -15.19
N THR A 131 6.67 -13.59 -15.99
CA THR A 131 6.57 -13.71 -17.45
C THR A 131 7.31 -12.63 -18.21
N GLY A 132 8.12 -11.84 -17.52
CA GLY A 132 8.88 -10.74 -18.09
C GLY A 132 9.17 -9.64 -17.07
N PRO A 133 9.74 -8.51 -17.52
CA PRO A 133 10.09 -7.38 -16.66
C PRO A 133 8.86 -6.65 -16.12
N LEU A 134 9.05 -5.81 -15.11
CA LEU A 134 7.96 -5.00 -14.56
C LEU A 134 7.44 -3.99 -15.57
N THR A 135 6.13 -4.02 -15.82
CA THR A 135 5.44 -3.04 -16.66
C THR A 135 4.96 -1.84 -15.83
N ILE A 136 4.57 -0.75 -16.49
CA ILE A 136 4.00 0.42 -15.78
C ILE A 136 2.75 0.08 -14.96
N GLY A 137 1.90 -0.84 -15.44
CA GLY A 137 0.74 -1.29 -14.68
C GLY A 137 1.13 -1.91 -13.34
N SER A 138 2.16 -2.75 -13.35
CA SER A 138 2.77 -3.34 -12.16
C SER A 138 3.54 -2.30 -11.33
N GLY A 139 4.12 -1.28 -11.97
CA GLY A 139 4.82 -0.18 -11.31
C GLY A 139 3.91 0.63 -10.38
N ARG A 140 2.70 1.01 -10.82
CA ARG A 140 1.73 1.69 -9.92
C ARG A 140 1.32 0.82 -8.75
N ASN A 141 1.11 -0.47 -9.00
CA ASN A 141 0.85 -1.44 -7.94
C ASN A 141 1.98 -1.42 -6.90
N ALA A 142 3.23 -1.51 -7.36
CA ALA A 142 4.42 -1.48 -6.51
C ALA A 142 4.47 -0.24 -5.62
N ILE A 143 4.25 0.94 -6.19
CA ILE A 143 4.35 2.20 -5.45
C ILE A 143 3.22 2.35 -4.43
N LEU A 144 1.99 1.95 -4.78
CA LEU A 144 0.86 2.00 -3.85
C LEU A 144 1.08 1.04 -2.66
N GLY A 145 1.46 -0.21 -2.93
CA GLY A 145 1.67 -1.21 -1.90
C GLY A 145 2.84 -0.87 -0.97
N ASP A 146 3.98 -0.48 -1.53
CA ASP A 146 5.15 -0.08 -0.75
C ASP A 146 4.89 1.18 0.09
N THR A 147 4.24 2.19 -0.49
CA THR A 147 3.91 3.42 0.27
C THR A 147 2.93 3.14 1.40
N LEU A 148 1.92 2.30 1.18
CA LEU A 148 1.02 1.87 2.24
C LEU A 148 1.76 1.10 3.35
N ALA A 149 2.65 0.18 2.98
CA ALA A 149 3.46 -0.57 3.93
C ALA A 149 4.34 0.37 4.78
N ASN A 150 4.92 1.42 4.17
CA ASN A 150 5.69 2.44 4.87
C ASN A 150 4.84 3.26 5.85
N VAL A 151 3.61 3.67 5.45
CA VAL A 151 2.69 4.39 6.34
C VAL A 151 2.23 3.51 7.50
N LEU A 152 1.92 2.24 7.25
CA LEU A 152 1.55 1.28 8.31
C LEU A 152 2.72 1.06 9.29
N ALA A 153 3.95 0.94 8.80
CA ALA A 153 5.12 0.81 9.65
C ALA A 153 5.35 2.08 10.50
N ALA A 154 5.21 3.27 9.89
CA ALA A 154 5.25 4.56 10.60
C ALA A 154 4.12 4.69 11.63
N ALA A 155 2.98 4.03 11.42
CA ALA A 155 1.87 3.94 12.35
C ALA A 155 2.02 2.84 13.42
N GLY A 156 3.17 2.17 13.50
CA GLY A 156 3.52 1.21 14.57
C GLY A 156 3.08 -0.24 14.31
N TYR A 157 2.62 -0.58 13.10
CA TYR A 157 2.25 -1.96 12.77
C TYR A 157 3.50 -2.82 12.46
N GLU A 158 3.43 -4.12 12.76
CA GLU A 158 4.44 -5.09 12.30
C GLU A 158 4.11 -5.48 10.84
N VAL A 159 4.80 -4.86 9.88
CA VAL A 159 4.48 -4.99 8.45
C VAL A 159 5.41 -5.98 7.75
N GLN A 160 4.83 -6.90 6.95
CA GLN A 160 5.55 -7.73 5.98
C GLN A 160 5.11 -7.38 4.55
N ARG A 161 6.06 -6.95 3.72
CA ARG A 161 5.90 -6.76 2.27
C ARG A 161 6.13 -8.09 1.55
N GLU A 162 5.18 -8.50 0.74
CA GLU A 162 5.26 -9.81 0.07
C GLU A 162 4.93 -9.71 -1.42
N TYR A 163 5.75 -10.40 -2.20
CA TYR A 163 5.50 -10.69 -3.61
C TYR A 163 5.01 -12.13 -3.73
N TYR A 164 3.83 -12.36 -4.33
CA TYR A 164 3.37 -13.72 -4.65
C TYR A 164 3.90 -14.16 -6.03
N VAL A 165 4.71 -15.22 -6.04
CA VAL A 165 5.30 -15.82 -7.23
C VAL A 165 4.45 -17.02 -7.65
N ASN A 166 3.75 -16.87 -8.77
CA ASN A 166 3.04 -17.96 -9.43
C ASN A 166 4.02 -18.84 -10.22
N ASP A 167 4.69 -19.75 -9.52
CA ASP A 167 5.72 -20.65 -10.04
C ASP A 167 5.19 -22.05 -10.37
N VAL A 168 3.87 -22.22 -10.46
CA VAL A 168 3.19 -23.48 -10.76
C VAL A 168 2.34 -23.35 -12.01
N GLY A 169 2.33 -24.41 -12.83
CA GLY A 169 1.38 -24.57 -13.93
C GLY A 169 1.97 -24.41 -15.33
N THR A 170 1.10 -24.54 -16.33
CA THR A 170 1.49 -24.71 -17.74
C THR A 170 2.32 -23.56 -18.29
N GLN A 171 2.12 -22.33 -17.81
CA GLN A 171 2.86 -21.17 -18.29
C GLN A 171 4.35 -21.26 -17.95
N VAL A 172 4.69 -21.73 -16.75
CA VAL A 172 6.07 -21.93 -16.29
C VAL A 172 6.71 -23.10 -17.04
N ASP A 173 5.96 -24.18 -17.29
CA ASP A 173 6.44 -25.31 -18.09
C ASP A 173 6.74 -24.89 -19.54
N ASN A 174 5.87 -24.08 -20.15
CA ASN A 174 6.06 -23.56 -21.50
C ASN A 174 7.26 -22.61 -21.59
N MET A 175 7.48 -21.80 -20.55
CA MET A 175 8.66 -20.96 -20.43
C MET A 175 9.96 -21.79 -20.38
N GLY A 176 9.97 -22.90 -19.63
CA GLY A 176 11.12 -23.82 -19.62
C GLY A 176 11.40 -24.43 -20.99
N LYS A 177 10.36 -24.85 -21.73
CA LYS A 177 10.49 -25.35 -23.11
C LYS A 177 11.01 -24.28 -24.06
N ALA A 178 10.51 -23.05 -23.94
CA ALA A 178 10.96 -21.94 -24.77
C ALA A 178 12.43 -21.60 -24.50
N LEU A 179 12.86 -21.59 -23.24
CA LEU A 179 14.27 -21.39 -22.91
C LEU A 179 15.15 -22.52 -23.47
N TYR A 180 14.72 -23.78 -23.36
CA TYR A 180 15.44 -24.92 -23.94
C TYR A 180 15.64 -24.74 -25.45
N ALA A 181 14.58 -24.34 -26.18
CA ALA A 181 14.67 -24.06 -27.60
C ALA A 181 15.67 -22.93 -27.91
N ARG A 182 15.63 -21.81 -27.16
CA ARG A 182 16.58 -20.69 -27.35
C ARG A 182 18.03 -21.09 -27.05
N TYR A 183 18.23 -21.90 -26.01
CA TYR A 183 19.53 -22.47 -25.65
C TYR A 183 20.07 -23.38 -26.77
N ALA A 184 19.24 -24.29 -27.30
CA ALA A 184 19.63 -25.17 -28.39
C ALA A 184 19.94 -24.40 -29.69
N GLN A 185 19.13 -23.39 -30.03
CA GLN A 185 19.37 -22.49 -31.17
C GLN A 185 20.69 -21.74 -31.02
N ALA A 186 21.03 -21.25 -29.82
CA ALA A 186 22.30 -20.56 -29.56
C ALA A 186 23.53 -21.47 -29.79
N LEU A 187 23.36 -22.79 -29.65
CA LEU A 187 24.37 -23.80 -29.95
C LEU A 187 24.34 -24.29 -31.41
N GLY A 188 23.52 -23.67 -32.27
CA GLY A 188 23.43 -23.99 -33.69
C GLY A 188 22.53 -25.18 -34.04
N GLN A 189 21.67 -25.63 -33.11
CA GLN A 189 20.66 -26.65 -33.42
C GLN A 189 19.49 -26.05 -34.20
N GLU A 190 18.98 -26.80 -35.20
CA GLU A 190 17.77 -26.43 -35.94
C GLU A 190 16.51 -26.80 -35.13
N VAL A 191 16.20 -25.98 -34.12
CA VAL A 191 14.98 -26.11 -33.32
C VAL A 191 13.96 -25.04 -33.76
N PRO A 192 12.68 -25.40 -33.99
CA PRO A 192 11.63 -24.43 -34.29
C PRO A 192 11.51 -23.35 -33.21
N ASP A 193 11.05 -22.16 -33.61
CA ASP A 193 10.71 -21.14 -32.63
C ASP A 193 9.57 -21.62 -31.72
N PRO A 194 9.61 -21.32 -30.42
CA PRO A 194 8.53 -21.68 -29.50
C PRO A 194 7.24 -20.95 -29.88
N ASP A 195 6.18 -21.73 -30.15
CA ASP A 195 4.87 -21.21 -30.59
C ASP A 195 4.13 -20.45 -29.47
N GLU A 196 4.26 -20.89 -28.22
CA GLU A 196 3.41 -20.42 -27.11
C GLU A 196 4.06 -19.35 -26.23
N TYR A 197 5.38 -19.11 -26.37
CA TYR A 197 6.12 -18.21 -25.48
C TYR A 197 7.33 -17.57 -26.17
N GLN A 198 7.23 -16.30 -26.54
CA GLN A 198 8.22 -15.59 -27.37
C GLN A 198 8.95 -14.44 -26.66
N GLY A 199 9.01 -14.43 -25.33
CA GLY A 199 9.67 -13.37 -24.59
C GLY A 199 11.11 -13.13 -25.08
N TYR A 200 11.41 -11.91 -25.55
CA TYR A 200 12.72 -11.53 -26.10
C TYR A 200 13.86 -11.84 -25.11
N TYR A 201 13.59 -11.67 -23.81
CA TYR A 201 14.54 -11.92 -22.73
C TYR A 201 15.00 -13.38 -22.65
N LEU A 202 14.21 -14.35 -23.14
CA LEU A 202 14.62 -15.76 -23.19
C LEU A 202 15.70 -16.02 -24.24
N VAL A 203 15.79 -15.18 -25.28
CA VAL A 203 16.86 -15.28 -26.28
C VAL A 203 18.20 -14.96 -25.63
N GLU A 204 18.28 -13.83 -24.93
CA GLU A 204 19.48 -13.41 -24.20
C GLU A 204 19.84 -14.42 -23.11
N MET A 205 18.83 -14.92 -22.37
CA MET A 205 19.02 -15.92 -21.34
C MET A 205 19.53 -17.26 -21.89
N GLY A 206 19.00 -17.72 -23.03
CA GLY A 206 19.43 -18.95 -23.69
C GLY A 206 20.86 -18.84 -24.23
N GLN A 207 21.24 -17.69 -24.79
CA GLN A 207 22.60 -17.40 -25.23
C GLN A 207 23.59 -17.37 -24.05
N ALA A 208 23.22 -16.71 -22.95
CA ALA A 208 24.04 -16.67 -21.74
C ALA A 208 24.26 -18.08 -21.17
N LEU A 209 23.19 -18.88 -21.09
CA LEU A 209 23.27 -20.26 -20.63
C LEU A 209 24.16 -21.12 -21.55
N ALA A 210 24.00 -21.01 -22.87
CA ALA A 210 24.84 -21.73 -23.84
C ALA A 210 26.32 -21.37 -23.71
N ALA A 211 26.63 -20.10 -23.42
CA ALA A 211 27.99 -19.65 -23.16
C ALA A 211 28.56 -20.19 -21.83
N GLU A 212 27.72 -20.38 -20.81
CA GLU A 212 28.11 -20.86 -19.49
C GLU A 212 28.34 -22.37 -19.46
N VAL A 213 27.41 -23.16 -19.99
CA VAL A 213 27.38 -24.62 -19.81
C VAL A 213 27.63 -25.43 -21.10
N GLY A 214 27.89 -24.76 -22.23
CA GLY A 214 28.09 -25.43 -23.51
C GLY A 214 26.85 -26.24 -23.90
N ASP A 215 27.04 -27.46 -24.44
CA ASP A 215 25.97 -28.36 -24.90
C ASP A 215 25.48 -29.35 -23.85
N GLN A 216 25.87 -29.19 -22.58
CA GLN A 216 25.57 -30.13 -21.48
C GLN A 216 24.10 -30.59 -21.45
N TYR A 217 23.14 -29.66 -21.55
CA TYR A 217 21.72 -29.99 -21.44
C TYR A 217 21.11 -30.55 -22.72
N LEU A 218 21.86 -30.60 -23.83
CA LEU A 218 21.47 -31.37 -25.02
C LEU A 218 21.81 -32.87 -24.89
N GLN A 219 22.65 -33.23 -23.93
CA GLN A 219 23.17 -34.59 -23.75
C GLN A 219 22.49 -35.36 -22.60
N VAL A 220 21.60 -34.71 -21.84
CA VAL A 220 20.84 -35.33 -20.75
C VAL A 220 19.43 -35.68 -21.21
N GLU A 221 18.72 -36.46 -20.40
CA GLU A 221 17.31 -36.76 -20.64
C GLU A 221 16.48 -35.48 -20.71
N GLU A 222 15.56 -35.41 -21.68
CA GLU A 222 14.78 -34.21 -21.97
C GLU A 222 14.02 -33.70 -20.74
N ALA A 223 13.47 -34.61 -19.93
CA ALA A 223 12.77 -34.26 -18.70
C ALA A 223 13.68 -33.57 -17.67
N GLU A 224 14.95 -33.98 -17.57
CA GLU A 224 15.94 -33.38 -16.69
C GLU A 224 16.36 -31.99 -17.21
N ALA A 225 16.60 -31.88 -18.52
CA ALA A 225 16.89 -30.61 -19.16
C ALA A 225 15.75 -29.59 -18.95
N LEU A 226 14.50 -29.97 -19.23
CA LEU A 226 13.35 -29.09 -19.07
C LEU A 226 13.11 -28.67 -17.62
N ALA A 227 13.31 -29.57 -16.65
CA ALA A 227 13.22 -29.23 -15.23
C ALA A 227 14.29 -28.21 -14.82
N PHE A 228 15.52 -28.35 -15.32
CA PHE A 228 16.57 -27.36 -15.12
C PHE A 228 16.21 -26.02 -15.75
N MET A 229 15.79 -26.02 -17.03
CA MET A 229 15.45 -24.80 -17.78
C MET A 229 14.31 -24.03 -17.10
N ARG A 230 13.30 -24.74 -16.59
CA ARG A 230 12.20 -24.12 -15.83
C ARG A 230 12.70 -23.36 -14.61
N ARG A 231 13.55 -24.00 -13.80
CA ARG A 231 14.12 -23.39 -12.59
C ARG A 231 15.04 -22.22 -12.95
N TYR A 232 15.94 -22.40 -13.91
CA TYR A 232 16.86 -21.35 -14.35
C TYR A 232 16.13 -20.12 -14.89
N ALA A 233 15.10 -20.33 -15.71
CA ALA A 233 14.26 -19.25 -16.23
C ALA A 233 13.54 -18.50 -15.10
N LEU A 234 12.93 -19.24 -14.18
CA LEU A 234 12.21 -18.65 -13.05
C LEU A 234 13.15 -17.84 -12.15
N ASP A 235 14.31 -18.40 -11.78
CA ASP A 235 15.31 -17.74 -10.95
C ASP A 235 15.81 -16.44 -11.61
N GLY A 236 16.09 -16.48 -12.91
CA GLY A 236 16.52 -15.32 -13.69
C GLY A 236 15.44 -14.23 -13.77
N ILE A 237 14.18 -14.59 -13.96
CA ILE A 237 13.07 -13.62 -13.98
C ILE A 237 12.86 -13.01 -12.59
N ILE A 238 12.86 -13.82 -11.53
CA ILE A 238 12.74 -13.31 -10.16
C ILE A 238 13.89 -12.36 -9.83
N ALA A 239 15.12 -12.68 -10.23
CA ALA A 239 16.27 -11.78 -10.06
C ALA A 239 16.05 -10.44 -10.79
N SER A 240 15.61 -10.48 -12.06
CA SER A 240 15.30 -9.28 -12.84
C SER A 240 14.17 -8.45 -12.21
N LEU A 241 13.10 -9.10 -11.73
CA LEU A 241 12.00 -8.43 -11.03
C LEU A 241 12.45 -7.76 -9.72
N LYS A 242 13.38 -8.38 -8.98
CA LYS A 242 14.00 -7.79 -7.79
C LYS A 242 14.80 -6.54 -8.14
N GLU A 243 15.58 -6.59 -9.21
CA GLU A 243 16.34 -5.43 -9.69
C GLU A 243 15.39 -4.30 -10.14
N ASP A 244 14.35 -4.61 -10.92
CA ASP A 244 13.36 -3.64 -11.36
C ASP A 244 12.60 -2.99 -10.18
N ALA A 245 12.28 -3.77 -9.14
CA ALA A 245 11.69 -3.25 -7.90
C ALA A 245 12.67 -2.34 -7.14
N ALA A 246 13.94 -2.74 -7.03
CA ALA A 246 14.97 -1.94 -6.37
C ALA A 246 15.22 -0.60 -7.09
N LEU A 247 15.11 -0.54 -8.42
CA LEU A 247 15.20 0.71 -9.19
C LEU A 247 14.19 1.77 -8.75
N ILE A 248 13.03 1.35 -8.24
CA ILE A 248 11.98 2.24 -7.73
C ILE A 248 11.93 2.27 -6.20
N GLY A 249 13.00 1.83 -5.53
CA GLY A 249 13.11 1.84 -4.06
C GLY A 249 12.11 0.92 -3.37
N VAL A 250 11.72 -0.18 -4.03
CA VAL A 250 10.81 -1.18 -3.47
C VAL A 250 11.60 -2.42 -3.09
N GLU A 251 11.49 -2.82 -1.83
CA GLU A 251 12.06 -4.06 -1.29
C GLU A 251 10.97 -4.94 -0.69
N PHE A 252 11.06 -6.25 -0.92
CA PHE A 252 10.12 -7.23 -0.38
C PHE A 252 10.78 -8.04 0.72
N ASP A 253 10.09 -8.19 1.84
CA ASP A 253 10.52 -9.05 2.95
C ASP A 253 10.39 -10.53 2.56
N ARG A 254 9.42 -10.86 1.70
CA ARG A 254 9.17 -12.23 1.26
C ARG A 254 8.79 -12.31 -0.23
N TRP A 255 9.42 -13.27 -0.91
CA TRP A 255 9.00 -13.75 -2.23
C TRP A 255 8.33 -15.11 -2.00
N PHE A 256 7.00 -15.14 -2.00
CA PHE A 256 6.21 -16.32 -1.68
C PHE A 256 6.02 -17.19 -2.92
N SER A 257 6.47 -18.43 -2.87
CA SER A 257 6.28 -19.41 -3.96
C SER A 257 4.93 -20.11 -3.83
N GLU A 258 4.13 -20.15 -4.90
CA GLU A 258 2.91 -20.96 -4.96
C GLU A 258 3.20 -22.45 -4.75
N GLN A 259 4.31 -22.96 -5.30
CA GLN A 259 4.76 -24.33 -5.12
C GLN A 259 4.91 -24.70 -3.63
N SER A 260 5.28 -23.74 -2.78
CA SER A 260 5.42 -23.97 -1.34
C SER A 260 4.11 -24.39 -0.65
N LEU A 261 2.94 -24.01 -1.18
CA LEU A 261 1.64 -24.44 -0.66
C LEU A 261 1.38 -25.94 -0.84
N TYR A 262 2.02 -26.55 -1.83
CA TYR A 262 2.01 -28.00 -2.05
C TYR A 262 3.03 -28.67 -1.15
N ASP A 263 4.26 -28.16 -1.15
CA ASP A 263 5.41 -28.78 -0.48
C ASP A 263 5.23 -28.82 1.05
N ASP A 264 4.62 -27.79 1.64
CA ASP A 264 4.36 -27.70 3.09
C ASP A 264 3.04 -28.37 3.53
N GLY A 265 2.33 -28.98 2.58
CA GLY A 265 1.06 -29.67 2.78
C GLY A 265 -0.13 -28.75 3.08
N THR A 266 -0.04 -27.44 2.83
CA THR A 266 -1.13 -26.49 3.06
C THR A 266 -2.41 -26.88 2.32
N TYR A 267 -2.33 -27.27 1.05
CA TYR A 267 -3.52 -27.77 0.32
C TYR A 267 -4.20 -28.93 1.04
N GLY A 268 -3.44 -29.90 1.54
CA GLY A 268 -3.98 -31.05 2.27
C GLY A 268 -4.67 -30.64 3.57
N LYS A 269 -4.09 -29.67 4.31
CA LYS A 269 -4.69 -29.13 5.54
C LYS A 269 -6.03 -28.43 5.25
N VAL A 270 -6.06 -27.59 4.22
CA VAL A 270 -7.27 -26.88 3.78
C VAL A 270 -8.35 -27.86 3.33
N PHE A 271 -7.97 -28.85 2.53
CA PHE A 271 -8.89 -29.89 2.06
C PHE A 271 -9.53 -30.65 3.23
N ASN A 272 -8.71 -31.10 4.18
CA ASN A 272 -9.19 -31.77 5.39
C ASN A 272 -10.11 -30.86 6.22
N TYR A 273 -9.76 -29.58 6.36
CA TYR A 273 -10.55 -28.60 7.10
C TYR A 273 -11.97 -28.43 6.51
N LEU A 274 -12.04 -28.26 5.18
CA LEU A 274 -13.31 -28.11 4.46
C LEU A 274 -14.11 -29.41 4.43
N SER A 275 -13.45 -30.56 4.30
CA SER A 275 -14.08 -31.88 4.34
C SER A 275 -14.75 -32.16 5.68
N GLN A 276 -14.06 -31.91 6.80
CA GLN A 276 -14.59 -32.09 8.16
C GLN A 276 -15.83 -31.23 8.45
N ARG A 277 -15.95 -30.08 7.77
CA ARG A 277 -17.11 -29.18 7.87
C ARG A 277 -18.18 -29.48 6.82
N ASN A 278 -18.02 -30.56 6.07
CA ASN A 278 -18.95 -30.98 5.02
C ASN A 278 -19.17 -29.90 3.96
N MET A 279 -18.16 -29.07 3.68
CA MET A 279 -18.22 -27.93 2.77
C MET A 279 -17.79 -28.25 1.35
N ILE A 280 -17.29 -29.46 1.10
CA ILE A 280 -16.87 -29.91 -0.24
C ILE A 280 -17.61 -31.18 -0.64
N ILE A 281 -17.75 -31.39 -1.94
CA ILE A 281 -18.38 -32.55 -2.54
C ILE A 281 -17.62 -32.99 -3.79
N GLU A 282 -17.53 -34.30 -4.00
CA GLU A 282 -17.00 -34.86 -5.24
C GLU A 282 -18.13 -35.05 -6.25
N ARG A 283 -17.96 -34.51 -7.47
CA ARG A 283 -18.90 -34.63 -8.58
C ARG A 283 -18.12 -34.68 -9.90
N ASP A 284 -18.43 -35.67 -10.74
CA ASP A 284 -17.82 -35.86 -12.06
C ASP A 284 -16.28 -35.96 -12.03
N GLY A 285 -15.73 -36.59 -10.98
CA GLY A 285 -14.29 -36.72 -10.73
C GLY A 285 -13.59 -35.43 -10.29
N ALA A 286 -14.32 -34.33 -10.14
CA ALA A 286 -13.83 -33.05 -9.64
C ALA A 286 -14.33 -32.79 -8.22
N ILE A 287 -13.65 -31.91 -7.49
CA ILE A 287 -14.01 -31.52 -6.12
C ILE A 287 -14.49 -30.08 -6.11
N TRP A 288 -15.67 -29.89 -5.54
CA TRP A 288 -16.43 -28.65 -5.54
C TRP A 288 -16.64 -28.16 -4.11
N LEU A 289 -16.60 -26.84 -3.91
CA LEU A 289 -17.21 -26.22 -2.75
C LEU A 289 -18.73 -26.32 -2.85
N LYS A 290 -19.38 -26.64 -1.74
CA LYS A 290 -20.83 -26.60 -1.65
C LYS A 290 -21.27 -25.15 -1.57
N SER A 291 -22.21 -24.80 -2.43
CA SER A 291 -22.89 -23.51 -2.45
C SER A 291 -24.39 -23.76 -2.49
N ASP A 292 -25.16 -22.85 -1.90
CA ASP A 292 -26.63 -22.84 -2.00
C ASP A 292 -27.10 -22.34 -3.38
N ASP A 293 -26.18 -21.80 -4.21
CA ASP A 293 -26.44 -21.38 -5.58
C ASP A 293 -26.08 -22.50 -6.57
N GLU A 294 -27.10 -23.16 -7.11
CA GLU A 294 -26.96 -24.29 -8.05
C GLU A 294 -26.32 -23.89 -9.40
N ASN A 295 -26.18 -22.60 -9.70
CA ASN A 295 -25.62 -22.12 -10.98
C ASN A 295 -24.12 -21.80 -10.94
N ASP A 296 -23.45 -21.98 -9.80
CA ASP A 296 -22.09 -21.48 -9.65
C ASP A 296 -21.03 -22.51 -10.08
N LYS A 297 -20.73 -22.49 -11.39
CA LYS A 297 -19.65 -23.27 -12.02
C LYS A 297 -18.26 -22.92 -11.48
N GLU A 298 -18.11 -21.83 -10.73
CA GLU A 298 -16.82 -21.34 -10.23
C GLU A 298 -16.38 -21.97 -8.91
N ASN A 299 -17.19 -22.87 -8.33
CA ASN A 299 -16.86 -23.54 -7.07
C ASN A 299 -15.97 -24.78 -7.20
N VAL A 300 -15.50 -25.11 -8.40
CA VAL A 300 -14.49 -26.16 -8.58
C VAL A 300 -13.19 -25.73 -7.92
N ILE A 301 -12.75 -26.50 -6.92
CA ILE A 301 -11.45 -26.29 -6.25
C ILE A 301 -10.40 -27.30 -6.72
N VAL A 302 -10.82 -28.51 -7.13
CA VAL A 302 -9.93 -29.49 -7.77
C VAL A 302 -10.59 -30.00 -9.03
N ARG A 303 -9.87 -29.94 -10.15
CA ARG A 303 -10.34 -30.41 -11.46
C ARG A 303 -10.38 -31.94 -11.52
N SER A 304 -11.02 -32.47 -12.55
CA SER A 304 -11.10 -33.92 -12.80
C SER A 304 -9.75 -34.58 -13.11
N ASP A 305 -8.75 -33.79 -13.49
CA ASP A 305 -7.36 -34.24 -13.66
C ASP A 305 -6.53 -34.20 -12.36
N GLY A 306 -7.18 -33.87 -11.22
CA GLY A 306 -6.55 -33.79 -9.91
C GLY A 306 -5.81 -32.48 -9.62
N ARG A 307 -5.71 -31.56 -10.59
CA ARG A 307 -5.02 -30.28 -10.38
C ARG A 307 -5.93 -29.27 -9.65
N PRO A 308 -5.42 -28.50 -8.68
CA PRO A 308 -6.19 -27.44 -8.05
C PRO A 308 -6.48 -26.31 -9.04
N THR A 309 -7.56 -25.57 -8.78
CA THR A 309 -7.88 -24.34 -9.49
C THR A 309 -7.23 -23.12 -8.83
N TYR A 310 -7.19 -21.97 -9.51
CA TYR A 310 -6.75 -20.72 -8.90
C TYR A 310 -7.49 -20.39 -7.60
N PHE A 311 -8.75 -20.81 -7.50
CA PHE A 311 -9.52 -20.60 -6.27
C PHE A 311 -9.05 -21.48 -5.11
N ALA A 312 -8.64 -22.71 -5.40
CA ALA A 312 -8.00 -23.53 -4.38
C ALA A 312 -6.69 -22.90 -3.91
N SER A 313 -5.90 -22.33 -4.81
CA SER A 313 -4.70 -21.55 -4.45
C SER A 313 -5.06 -20.35 -3.58
N ASP A 314 -6.08 -19.57 -3.93
CA ASP A 314 -6.55 -18.44 -3.11
C ASP A 314 -6.95 -18.88 -1.69
N ILE A 315 -7.73 -19.95 -1.55
CA ILE A 315 -8.16 -20.47 -0.25
C ILE A 315 -6.94 -20.96 0.54
N ALA A 316 -6.06 -21.73 -0.09
CA ALA A 316 -4.85 -22.24 0.54
C ALA A 316 -3.93 -21.11 1.01
N TYR A 317 -3.84 -20.07 0.20
CA TYR A 317 -3.00 -18.93 0.49
C TYR A 317 -3.57 -18.06 1.62
N VAL A 318 -4.88 -17.77 1.63
CA VAL A 318 -5.54 -17.08 2.76
C VAL A 318 -5.35 -17.87 4.06
N TYR A 319 -5.53 -19.19 4.03
CA TYR A 319 -5.26 -20.07 5.16
C TYR A 319 -3.80 -19.98 5.62
N ASN A 320 -2.85 -19.97 4.68
CA ASN A 320 -1.44 -19.77 4.99
C ASN A 320 -1.21 -18.41 5.69
N LYS A 321 -1.76 -17.32 5.15
CA LYS A 321 -1.58 -15.97 5.71
C LYS A 321 -2.15 -15.85 7.12
N LEU A 322 -3.43 -16.14 7.30
CA LEU A 322 -4.14 -15.82 8.53
C LEU A 322 -3.94 -16.90 9.60
N THR A 323 -4.00 -18.18 9.21
CA THR A 323 -4.01 -19.29 10.18
C THR A 323 -2.62 -19.85 10.43
N VAL A 324 -1.80 -20.05 9.39
CA VAL A 324 -0.45 -20.63 9.56
C VAL A 324 0.57 -19.59 10.00
N ARG A 325 0.56 -18.42 9.36
CA ARG A 325 1.52 -17.32 9.65
C ARG A 325 1.01 -16.33 10.70
N GLY A 326 -0.29 -16.35 10.99
CA GLY A 326 -0.87 -15.57 12.10
C GLY A 326 -0.94 -14.07 11.84
N PHE A 327 -1.11 -13.63 10.59
CA PHE A 327 -1.35 -12.22 10.31
C PHE A 327 -2.75 -11.80 10.78
N ASP A 328 -2.83 -10.68 11.49
CA ASP A 328 -4.10 -10.09 11.93
C ASP A 328 -4.84 -9.40 10.79
N TRP A 329 -4.08 -8.95 9.78
CA TRP A 329 -4.59 -8.24 8.61
C TRP A 329 -3.77 -8.58 7.38
N ALA A 330 -4.43 -9.03 6.30
CA ALA A 330 -3.82 -9.26 4.99
C ALA A 330 -4.39 -8.24 4.00
N ILE A 331 -3.52 -7.45 3.38
CA ILE A 331 -3.89 -6.41 2.41
C ILE A 331 -3.39 -6.82 1.04
N TYR A 332 -4.26 -6.77 0.05
CA TYR A 332 -3.97 -7.08 -1.34
C TYR A 332 -4.10 -5.81 -2.19
N VAL A 333 -3.07 -5.45 -2.94
CA VAL A 333 -3.13 -4.36 -3.92
C VAL A 333 -3.32 -4.95 -5.31
N TRP A 334 -4.51 -4.79 -5.87
CA TRP A 334 -4.93 -5.43 -7.12
C TRP A 334 -5.41 -4.43 -8.17
N GLY A 335 -5.22 -4.77 -9.44
CA GLY A 335 -5.79 -4.00 -10.53
C GLY A 335 -7.33 -4.05 -10.51
N ALA A 336 -7.98 -2.99 -10.99
CA ALA A 336 -9.43 -2.89 -11.04
C ALA A 336 -10.10 -4.00 -11.89
N ASP A 337 -9.36 -4.63 -12.79
CA ASP A 337 -9.75 -5.81 -13.55
C ASP A 337 -10.01 -7.04 -12.68
N HIS A 338 -9.47 -7.09 -11.46
CA HIS A 338 -9.72 -8.15 -10.48
C HIS A 338 -10.91 -7.87 -9.55
N HIS A 339 -11.73 -6.85 -9.81
CA HIS A 339 -12.88 -6.50 -8.95
C HIS A 339 -13.83 -7.69 -8.70
N GLY A 340 -14.04 -8.55 -9.71
CA GLY A 340 -14.88 -9.75 -9.58
C GLY A 340 -14.37 -10.76 -8.55
N HIS A 341 -13.06 -10.79 -8.29
CA HIS A 341 -12.40 -11.73 -7.37
C HIS A 341 -12.50 -11.29 -5.90
N VAL A 342 -12.86 -10.03 -5.63
CA VAL A 342 -12.95 -9.51 -4.26
C VAL A 342 -13.94 -10.30 -3.41
N LYS A 343 -15.15 -10.51 -3.93
CA LYS A 343 -16.18 -11.28 -3.21
C LYS A 343 -15.73 -12.73 -2.97
N ARG A 344 -15.03 -13.29 -3.95
CA ARG A 344 -14.51 -14.66 -3.90
C ARG A 344 -13.45 -14.83 -2.82
N LEU A 345 -12.52 -13.89 -2.68
CA LEU A 345 -11.48 -13.94 -1.63
C LEU A 345 -12.08 -13.72 -0.23
N LYS A 346 -13.06 -12.81 -0.12
CA LYS A 346 -13.81 -12.60 1.13
C LYS A 346 -14.56 -13.88 1.53
N TYR A 347 -15.20 -14.55 0.58
CA TYR A 347 -15.85 -15.84 0.80
C TYR A 347 -14.85 -16.93 1.19
N ALA A 348 -13.68 -17.00 0.52
CA ALA A 348 -12.59 -17.91 0.90
C ALA A 348 -12.16 -17.72 2.37
N THR A 349 -12.13 -16.47 2.84
CA THR A 349 -11.81 -16.14 4.23
C THR A 349 -12.89 -16.64 5.19
N GLU A 350 -14.16 -16.41 4.83
CA GLU A 350 -15.32 -16.81 5.63
C GLU A 350 -15.41 -18.34 5.79
N ILE A 351 -15.23 -19.11 4.72
CA ILE A 351 -15.31 -20.58 4.77
C ILE A 351 -14.17 -21.21 5.58
N LEU A 352 -13.06 -20.48 5.76
CA LEU A 352 -11.97 -20.87 6.65
C LEU A 352 -12.28 -20.55 8.12
N GLY A 353 -13.42 -19.92 8.42
CA GLY A 353 -13.83 -19.52 9.77
C GLY A 353 -13.13 -18.26 10.28
N GLU A 354 -12.51 -17.49 9.38
CA GLU A 354 -11.88 -16.20 9.68
C GLU A 354 -12.85 -15.05 9.40
N ASP A 355 -12.66 -13.92 10.08
CA ASP A 355 -13.43 -12.70 9.80
C ASP A 355 -13.01 -12.11 8.43
N PRO A 356 -13.92 -11.99 7.45
CA PRO A 356 -13.60 -11.39 6.15
C PRO A 356 -13.08 -9.95 6.22
N ALA A 357 -13.29 -9.24 7.33
CA ALA A 357 -12.70 -7.91 7.55
C ALA A 357 -11.17 -7.96 7.76
N LYS A 358 -10.58 -9.12 8.05
CA LYS A 358 -9.13 -9.32 8.13
C LYS A 358 -8.44 -9.35 6.76
N VAL A 359 -9.18 -9.41 5.66
CA VAL A 359 -8.62 -9.40 4.30
C VAL A 359 -9.08 -8.14 3.60
N GLU A 360 -8.20 -7.18 3.33
CA GLU A 360 -8.54 -5.94 2.63
C GLU A 360 -8.00 -5.98 1.20
N ILE A 361 -8.78 -5.47 0.24
CA ILE A 361 -8.39 -5.40 -1.17
C ILE A 361 -8.44 -3.95 -1.63
N ILE A 362 -7.28 -3.40 -1.94
CA ILE A 362 -7.13 -2.07 -2.54
C ILE A 362 -7.10 -2.24 -4.04
N LEU A 363 -8.17 -1.77 -4.69
CA LEU A 363 -8.26 -1.78 -6.14
C LEU A 363 -7.68 -0.49 -6.71
N TYR A 364 -6.73 -0.62 -7.65
CA TYR A 364 -6.16 0.52 -8.36
C TYR A 364 -6.52 0.51 -9.85
N GLN A 365 -6.67 1.70 -10.42
CA GLN A 365 -6.91 1.88 -11.86
C GLN A 365 -5.61 1.87 -12.66
N LEU A 366 -5.70 1.49 -13.93
CA LEU A 366 -4.56 1.50 -14.85
C LEU A 366 -4.00 2.91 -15.06
N VAL A 367 -2.71 2.96 -15.41
CA VAL A 367 -1.98 4.19 -15.74
C VAL A 367 -1.83 4.28 -17.24
N THR A 368 -2.11 5.47 -17.79
CA THR A 368 -1.77 5.80 -19.18
C THR A 368 -0.47 6.58 -19.18
N ILE A 369 0.54 6.13 -19.93
CA ILE A 369 1.75 6.92 -20.17
C ILE A 369 1.48 7.89 -21.31
N THR A 370 1.81 9.16 -21.12
CA THR A 370 1.71 10.19 -22.15
C THR A 370 3.03 10.93 -22.33
N ARG A 371 3.19 11.54 -23.50
CA ARG A 371 4.25 12.51 -23.79
C ARG A 371 3.60 13.69 -24.48
N ASP A 372 3.70 14.87 -23.87
CA ASP A 372 3.03 16.08 -24.36
C ASP A 372 1.51 15.85 -24.57
N GLY A 373 0.87 15.13 -23.63
CA GLY A 373 -0.54 14.76 -23.72
C GLY A 373 -0.90 13.68 -24.74
N VAL A 374 0.07 13.10 -25.44
CA VAL A 374 -0.17 12.02 -26.41
C VAL A 374 0.16 10.65 -25.79
N PRO A 375 -0.77 9.67 -25.79
CA PRO A 375 -0.53 8.33 -25.26
C PRO A 375 0.62 7.61 -25.95
N VAL A 376 1.52 7.04 -25.15
CA VAL A 376 2.62 6.17 -25.60
C VAL A 376 2.22 4.73 -25.30
N ARG A 377 2.24 3.85 -26.32
CA ARG A 377 1.74 2.47 -26.20
C ARG A 377 2.79 1.37 -26.30
N GLN A 378 3.96 1.67 -26.86
CA GLN A 378 5.00 0.69 -27.13
C GLN A 378 6.34 1.14 -26.56
N SER A 379 7.13 0.18 -26.11
CA SER A 379 8.52 0.40 -25.72
C SER A 379 9.37 0.81 -26.92
N LYS A 380 10.32 1.72 -26.70
CA LYS A 380 11.33 2.10 -27.71
C LYS A 380 12.41 1.02 -27.89
N ARG A 381 12.57 0.13 -26.91
CA ARG A 381 13.64 -0.86 -26.83
C ARG A 381 13.18 -2.24 -27.29
N THR A 382 11.98 -2.65 -26.89
CA THR A 382 11.46 -4.02 -27.14
C THR A 382 10.34 -4.05 -28.16
N GLY A 383 9.64 -2.92 -28.39
CA GLY A 383 8.51 -2.83 -29.32
C GLY A 383 7.16 -3.29 -28.75
N ASP A 384 7.14 -3.90 -27.56
CA ASP A 384 5.95 -4.50 -26.96
C ASP A 384 5.27 -3.53 -25.97
N PHE A 385 5.72 -3.54 -24.71
CA PHE A 385 5.14 -2.78 -23.60
C PHE A 385 6.19 -1.94 -22.89
N ILE A 386 5.78 -0.79 -22.36
CA ILE A 386 6.65 0.12 -21.61
C ILE A 386 6.98 -0.51 -20.25
N THR A 387 8.26 -0.62 -19.95
CA THR A 387 8.76 -1.18 -18.69
C THR A 387 8.99 -0.08 -17.65
N VAL A 388 8.99 -0.46 -16.37
CA VAL A 388 9.37 0.44 -15.26
C VAL A 388 10.77 0.99 -15.49
N ARG A 389 11.72 0.12 -15.84
CA ARG A 389 13.12 0.48 -16.10
C ARG A 389 13.25 1.60 -17.13
N GLU A 390 12.59 1.47 -18.28
CA GLU A 390 12.62 2.50 -19.34
C GLU A 390 12.10 3.85 -18.86
N VAL A 391 11.01 3.87 -18.09
CA VAL A 391 10.46 5.13 -17.58
C VAL A 391 11.35 5.72 -16.50
N VAL A 392 11.87 4.91 -15.58
CA VAL A 392 12.79 5.35 -14.52
C VAL A 392 14.10 5.89 -15.09
N GLU A 393 14.65 5.27 -16.15
CA GLU A 393 15.82 5.80 -16.86
C GLU A 393 15.56 7.18 -17.47
N GLU A 394 14.31 7.45 -17.88
CA GLU A 394 13.93 8.74 -18.48
C GLU A 394 13.62 9.83 -17.44
N ILE A 395 12.88 9.51 -16.37
CA ILE A 395 12.34 10.52 -15.44
C ILE A 395 12.92 10.45 -14.03
N GLY A 396 13.63 9.38 -13.68
CA GLY A 396 14.14 9.10 -12.34
C GLY A 396 13.11 8.43 -11.41
N ALA A 397 13.62 7.72 -10.41
CA ALA A 397 12.80 6.95 -9.45
C ALA A 397 11.87 7.83 -8.63
N ASP A 398 12.36 8.97 -8.11
CA ASP A 398 11.57 9.89 -7.29
C ASP A 398 10.36 10.43 -8.05
N ALA A 399 10.56 10.84 -9.30
CA ALA A 399 9.48 11.36 -10.14
C ALA A 399 8.45 10.28 -10.43
N PHE A 400 8.91 9.06 -10.76
CA PHE A 400 8.06 7.91 -10.96
C PHE A 400 7.19 7.62 -9.73
N ARG A 401 7.81 7.50 -8.54
CA ARG A 401 7.11 7.23 -7.28
C ARG A 401 6.08 8.31 -6.94
N PHE A 402 6.55 9.56 -6.87
CA PHE A 402 5.72 10.66 -6.41
C PHE A 402 4.53 10.90 -7.34
N MET A 403 4.75 10.90 -8.67
CA MET A 403 3.67 11.18 -9.62
C MET A 403 2.57 10.12 -9.56
N LEU A 404 2.92 8.83 -9.38
CA LEU A 404 1.97 7.73 -9.24
C LEU A 404 1.14 7.78 -7.94
N LEU A 405 1.56 8.57 -6.94
CA LEU A 405 0.85 8.80 -5.68
C LEU A 405 0.01 10.08 -5.67
N THR A 406 0.09 10.92 -6.71
CA THR A 406 -0.67 12.19 -6.76
C THR A 406 -2.18 12.02 -6.96
N ARG A 407 -2.64 10.80 -7.23
CA ARG A 407 -4.05 10.44 -7.43
C ARG A 407 -4.41 9.25 -6.54
N SER A 408 -5.66 9.22 -6.09
CA SER A 408 -6.18 8.08 -5.36
C SER A 408 -6.10 6.80 -6.20
N ALA A 409 -5.96 5.64 -5.54
CA ALA A 409 -5.81 4.35 -6.22
C ALA A 409 -6.95 4.07 -7.21
N ASP A 410 -8.19 4.39 -6.81
CA ASP A 410 -9.43 4.19 -7.57
C ASP A 410 -9.62 5.18 -8.73
N SER A 411 -8.73 6.15 -8.90
CA SER A 411 -8.77 7.12 -10.00
C SER A 411 -7.86 6.69 -11.15
N GLN A 412 -8.38 6.78 -12.38
CA GLN A 412 -7.56 6.76 -13.59
C GLN A 412 -6.55 7.90 -13.55
N MET A 413 -5.36 7.68 -14.10
CA MET A 413 -4.34 8.70 -14.15
C MET A 413 -3.47 8.62 -15.40
N GLU A 414 -2.89 9.77 -15.72
CA GLU A 414 -1.89 9.90 -16.77
C GLU A 414 -0.55 10.23 -16.13
N LEU A 415 0.50 9.53 -16.58
CA LEU A 415 1.89 9.87 -16.27
C LEU A 415 2.51 10.52 -17.51
N ASP A 416 2.58 11.85 -17.49
CA ASP A 416 3.22 12.63 -18.57
C ASP A 416 4.73 12.69 -18.36
N LEU A 417 5.48 12.01 -19.23
CA LEU A 417 6.94 11.92 -19.18
C LEU A 417 7.62 13.27 -19.45
N THR A 418 7.00 14.14 -20.26
CA THR A 418 7.53 15.49 -20.48
C THR A 418 7.36 16.33 -19.23
N LEU A 419 6.19 16.27 -18.58
CA LEU A 419 5.99 16.99 -17.31
C LEU A 419 6.97 16.51 -16.22
N ALA A 420 7.19 15.20 -16.13
CA ALA A 420 8.06 14.59 -15.13
C ALA A 420 9.52 15.06 -15.21
N THR A 421 9.99 15.43 -16.41
CA THR A 421 11.37 15.90 -16.67
C THR A 421 11.51 17.42 -16.59
N LYS A 422 10.41 18.18 -16.49
CA LYS A 422 10.47 19.65 -16.40
C LYS A 422 11.00 20.12 -15.04
N GLN A 423 11.92 21.08 -15.08
CA GLN A 423 12.37 21.84 -13.91
C GLN A 423 11.50 23.09 -13.72
N SER A 424 10.22 22.89 -13.44
CA SER A 424 9.26 23.98 -13.24
C SER A 424 8.32 23.68 -12.08
N ASN A 425 7.62 24.70 -11.58
CA ASN A 425 6.61 24.54 -10.53
C ASN A 425 5.38 23.72 -10.98
N GLU A 426 5.24 23.43 -12.27
CA GLU A 426 4.20 22.54 -12.79
C GLU A 426 4.53 21.07 -12.48
N ASN A 427 5.83 20.74 -12.35
CA ASN A 427 6.27 19.42 -11.92
C ASN A 427 6.26 19.36 -10.39
N PRO A 428 5.34 18.59 -9.77
CA PRO A 428 5.21 18.57 -8.32
C PRO A 428 6.43 17.94 -7.63
N VAL A 429 7.15 17.06 -8.31
CA VAL A 429 8.38 16.43 -7.81
C VAL A 429 9.47 17.48 -7.67
N TYR A 430 9.72 18.20 -8.76
CA TYR A 430 10.70 19.28 -8.79
C TYR A 430 10.35 20.35 -7.76
N TYR A 431 9.07 20.70 -7.62
CA TYR A 431 8.63 21.70 -6.64
C TYR A 431 9.02 21.32 -5.20
N VAL A 432 8.75 20.07 -4.78
CA VAL A 432 9.09 19.58 -3.43
C VAL A 432 10.60 19.47 -3.24
N GLN A 433 11.31 18.86 -4.20
CA GLN A 433 12.77 18.71 -4.15
C GLN A 433 13.49 20.06 -4.14
N TYR A 434 13.00 21.03 -4.93
CA TYR A 434 13.54 22.39 -4.96
C TYR A 434 13.31 23.11 -3.62
N GLY A 435 12.14 22.93 -3.00
CA GLY A 435 11.87 23.40 -1.64
C GLY A 435 12.88 22.85 -0.63
N HIS A 436 13.10 21.54 -0.63
CA HIS A 436 14.10 20.89 0.21
C HIS A 436 15.52 21.40 -0.07
N ALA A 437 15.93 21.51 -1.34
CA ALA A 437 17.25 22.00 -1.72
C ALA A 437 17.50 23.45 -1.26
N ARG A 438 16.46 24.30 -1.26
CA ARG A 438 16.56 25.67 -0.71
C ARG A 438 16.77 25.66 0.80
N ILE A 439 16.03 24.82 1.53
CA ILE A 439 16.20 24.66 2.98
C ILE A 439 17.62 24.16 3.29
N ALA A 440 18.07 23.09 2.64
CA ALA A 440 19.42 22.55 2.80
C ALA A 440 20.52 23.58 2.44
N SER A 441 20.28 24.45 1.46
CA SER A 441 21.21 25.51 1.09
C SER A 441 21.33 26.61 2.12
N ILE A 442 20.23 26.95 2.81
CA ILE A 442 20.27 27.89 3.95
C ILE A 442 21.16 27.32 5.05
N PHE A 443 20.98 26.04 5.39
CA PHE A 443 21.79 25.39 6.43
C PHE A 443 23.27 25.29 6.07
N ARG A 444 23.60 24.91 4.84
CA ARG A 444 24.99 24.89 4.37
C ARG A 444 25.64 26.28 4.41
N LYS A 445 24.89 27.32 4.03
CA LYS A 445 25.38 28.70 4.09
C LYS A 445 25.61 29.16 5.54
N ALA A 446 24.73 28.78 6.47
CA ALA A 446 24.91 29.04 7.88
C ALA A 446 26.20 28.38 8.42
N GLU A 447 26.46 27.13 8.05
CA GLU A 447 27.68 26.40 8.43
C GLU A 447 28.95 27.06 7.87
N GLU A 448 28.93 27.48 6.58
CA GLU A 448 30.04 28.22 5.95
C GLU A 448 30.36 29.55 6.65
N GLU A 449 29.36 30.18 7.26
CA GLU A 449 29.49 31.43 8.01
C GLU A 449 29.81 31.19 9.50
N GLY A 450 29.96 29.93 9.92
CA GLY A 450 30.26 29.54 11.29
C GLY A 450 29.08 29.70 12.26
N ALA A 451 27.85 29.79 11.75
CA ALA A 451 26.65 29.79 12.56
C ALA A 451 26.26 28.35 12.96
N THR A 452 25.83 28.18 14.21
CA THR A 452 25.31 26.93 14.74
C THR A 452 23.78 26.96 14.77
N MET A 453 23.15 25.79 14.63
CA MET A 453 21.69 25.67 14.78
C MET A 453 21.24 25.62 16.25
N ASP A 454 22.18 25.48 17.18
CA ASP A 454 21.91 25.38 18.61
C ASP A 454 21.53 26.72 19.25
N GLY A 455 20.62 26.68 20.21
CA GLY A 455 20.32 27.81 21.10
C GLY A 455 19.43 28.91 20.49
N GLY A 456 18.72 28.61 19.39
CA GLY A 456 17.66 29.49 18.88
C GLY A 456 16.51 29.62 19.88
N ASP A 457 16.06 30.85 20.17
CA ASP A 457 14.91 31.07 21.03
C ASP A 457 13.61 30.94 20.23
N VAL A 458 12.97 29.76 20.31
CA VAL A 458 11.72 29.48 19.61
C VAL A 458 10.59 30.41 20.04
N ALA A 459 10.64 31.04 21.23
CA ALA A 459 9.61 31.97 21.67
C ALA A 459 9.53 33.25 20.81
N LEU A 460 10.55 33.52 19.98
CA LEU A 460 10.56 34.62 19.02
C LEU A 460 9.72 34.35 17.76
N LEU A 461 9.29 33.10 17.53
CA LEU A 461 8.46 32.70 16.40
C LEU A 461 7.02 33.21 16.58
N THR A 462 6.81 34.48 16.23
CA THR A 462 5.55 35.21 16.42
C THR A 462 4.89 35.61 15.11
N HIS A 463 5.60 35.50 13.98
CA HIS A 463 5.06 35.91 12.71
C HIS A 463 4.00 34.89 12.23
N PRO A 464 2.85 35.34 11.66
CA PRO A 464 1.79 34.42 11.22
C PRO A 464 2.29 33.29 10.31
N SER A 465 3.19 33.59 9.36
CA SER A 465 3.78 32.57 8.47
C SER A 465 4.60 31.50 9.19
N GLU A 466 5.27 31.84 10.30
CA GLU A 466 6.05 30.89 11.10
C GLU A 466 5.12 29.92 11.84
N LEU A 467 4.10 30.49 12.48
CA LEU A 467 3.08 29.73 13.20
C LEU A 467 2.27 28.83 12.25
N ASP A 468 1.95 29.31 11.05
CA ASP A 468 1.24 28.53 10.03
C ASP A 468 2.08 27.36 9.50
N LEU A 469 3.39 27.57 9.33
CA LEU A 469 4.30 26.48 8.99
C LEU A 469 4.32 25.40 10.09
N ILE A 470 4.39 25.81 11.36
CA ILE A 470 4.34 24.88 12.49
C ILE A 470 3.03 24.10 12.52
N ARG A 471 1.89 24.79 12.36
CA ARG A 471 0.58 24.13 12.25
C ARG A 471 0.58 23.09 11.14
N GLN A 472 1.16 23.41 9.98
CA GLN A 472 1.24 22.49 8.85
C GLN A 472 2.16 21.29 9.15
N MET A 473 3.30 21.49 9.83
CA MET A 473 4.18 20.39 10.26
C MET A 473 3.47 19.44 11.24
N LEU A 474 2.70 19.97 12.19
CA LEU A 474 1.94 19.16 13.16
C LEU A 474 0.88 18.27 12.52
N ARG A 475 0.46 18.55 11.28
CA ARG A 475 -0.50 17.71 10.54
C ARG A 475 0.09 16.38 10.10
N LEU A 476 1.41 16.23 10.09
CA LEU A 476 2.05 15.00 9.60
C LEU A 476 1.57 13.78 10.38
N ARG A 477 1.55 13.84 11.72
CA ARG A 477 1.06 12.75 12.58
C ARG A 477 -0.44 12.48 12.49
N GLU A 478 -1.22 13.41 11.94
CA GLU A 478 -2.66 13.19 11.69
C GLU A 478 -2.91 12.61 10.30
N THR A 479 -1.91 12.74 9.42
CA THR A 479 -1.95 12.29 8.03
C THR A 479 -1.46 10.84 7.92
N VAL A 480 -0.42 10.50 8.69
CA VAL A 480 -0.05 9.12 9.05
C VAL A 480 -1.14 8.54 9.94
#